data_AF-A0A2N0T197-F1
#
_entry.id   AF-A0A2N0T197-F1
#
_cell.length_a   1.000
_cell.length_b   1.000
_cell.length_c   1.000
_cell.angle_alpha   90.00
_cell.angle_beta   90.00
_cell.angle_gamma   90.00
#
_symmetry.space_group_name_H-M   'P 1'
#
loop_
_entity.id
_entity.type
_entity.pdbx_description
1 polymer ?
#
loop_
_entity_poly.entity_id
_entity_poly.type
_entity_poly.pdbx_seq_one_letter_code
_entity_poly.pdbx_strand_id
1 'polypeptide(L)'
;MTQIHISIRKPKTGGLDSVTGLMRFRPVRRHFDADKNLIIAASFDANLSETGELTVDLLPTTPAFVWQVVELADSPQAYTRYVEVPDSQARVEYADLVEVDAATFVPKDMTGSQLLKVRRASTQSEAETLSAQYPDVLVFFNETASVAKAAAIMSTLESITAEAQTNAALAKNAMLSARSSADSATATQSDLDVLASNASMAAASVANDSQTVADTASIVAAKGETAIAAIDSTVRAVKDKAEAATTVLPSTGTTEGTTDTGTTEETTEEPGKDSTPAKAKKATVKEA
;
A
#
# COMPACT_ATOMS: atom_id res chain seq x y z
N MET A 1 22.20 -57.46 9.35
CA MET A 1 22.42 -58.59 8.42
C MET A 1 21.10 -58.91 7.76
N THR A 2 21.12 -59.29 6.50
CA THR A 2 19.94 -59.68 5.74
C THR A 2 20.00 -61.17 5.44
N GLN A 3 18.90 -61.86 5.75
CA GLN A 3 18.78 -63.29 5.56
C GLN A 3 18.45 -63.59 4.09
N ILE A 4 19.35 -64.28 3.41
CA ILE A 4 19.21 -64.71 2.03
C ILE A 4 18.88 -66.20 1.97
N HIS A 5 17.77 -66.53 1.33
CA HIS A 5 17.35 -67.90 1.07
C HIS A 5 17.70 -68.31 -0.36
N ILE A 6 18.35 -69.47 -0.50
CA ILE A 6 18.85 -70.02 -1.76
C ILE A 6 18.24 -71.39 -1.94
N SER A 7 17.68 -71.67 -3.12
CA SER A 7 17.26 -73.01 -3.53
C SER A 7 17.86 -73.32 -4.90
N ILE A 8 18.68 -74.37 -4.99
CA ILE A 8 19.28 -74.84 -6.25
C ILE A 8 18.73 -76.22 -6.58
N ARG A 9 18.18 -76.34 -7.79
CA ARG A 9 17.56 -77.56 -8.31
C ARG A 9 18.13 -77.87 -9.69
N LYS A 10 18.16 -79.16 -10.04
CA LYS A 10 18.52 -79.62 -11.39
C LYS A 10 17.30 -80.23 -12.09
N PRO A 11 17.16 -80.08 -13.41
CA PRO A 11 16.06 -80.67 -14.15
C PRO A 11 16.14 -82.21 -14.13
N LYS A 12 14.96 -82.85 -14.06
CA LYS A 12 14.77 -84.27 -14.34
C LYS A 12 13.50 -84.46 -15.19
N THR A 13 13.35 -85.63 -15.79
CA THR A 13 12.09 -85.97 -16.47
C THR A 13 10.92 -85.87 -15.49
N GLY A 14 9.96 -84.98 -15.76
CA GLY A 14 8.77 -84.80 -14.94
C GLY A 14 8.97 -84.00 -13.65
N GLY A 15 10.07 -83.25 -13.47
CA GLY A 15 10.22 -82.37 -12.31
C GLY A 15 11.64 -81.85 -12.07
N LEU A 16 11.94 -81.58 -10.80
CA LEU A 16 13.22 -81.05 -10.34
C LEU A 16 13.79 -81.96 -9.24
N ASP A 17 15.11 -82.14 -9.23
CA ASP A 17 15.85 -82.76 -8.14
C ASP A 17 16.62 -81.71 -7.33
N SER A 18 16.79 -81.96 -6.04
CA SER A 18 17.69 -81.19 -5.18
C SER A 18 19.14 -81.25 -5.68
N VAL A 19 19.89 -80.17 -5.47
CA VAL A 19 21.33 -80.13 -5.71
C VAL A 19 22.05 -79.88 -4.38
N THR A 20 22.99 -80.76 -4.04
CA THR A 20 23.93 -80.53 -2.95
C THR A 20 25.20 -79.88 -3.48
N GLY A 21 25.86 -79.06 -2.66
CA GLY A 21 27.12 -78.43 -3.05
C GLY A 21 27.51 -77.28 -2.15
N LEU A 22 28.65 -76.67 -2.47
CA LEU A 22 29.23 -75.56 -1.73
C LEU A 22 28.78 -74.23 -2.35
N MET A 23 28.34 -73.29 -1.53
CA MET A 23 28.13 -71.89 -1.89
C MET A 23 29.26 -71.07 -1.27
N ARG A 24 29.95 -70.26 -2.08
CA ARG A 24 31.05 -69.40 -1.59
C ARG A 24 30.70 -67.94 -1.74
N PHE A 25 30.78 -67.20 -0.65
CA PHE A 25 30.40 -65.79 -0.56
C PHE A 25 31.63 -64.96 -0.25
N ARG A 26 31.83 -63.87 -1.00
CA ARG A 26 32.97 -62.98 -0.81
C ARG A 26 32.59 -61.53 -1.11
N PRO A 27 32.88 -60.55 -0.24
CA PRO A 27 32.80 -59.16 -0.63
C PRO A 27 33.90 -58.85 -1.65
N VAL A 28 33.56 -58.24 -2.79
CA VAL A 28 34.49 -58.02 -3.91
C VAL A 28 35.72 -57.19 -3.50
N ARG A 29 35.57 -56.29 -2.52
CA ARG A 29 36.64 -55.45 -1.99
C ARG A 29 36.51 -55.20 -0.50
N ARG A 30 37.60 -54.75 0.11
CA ARG A 30 37.60 -54.26 1.50
C ARG A 30 36.69 -53.04 1.63
N HIS A 31 35.96 -52.94 2.72
CA HIS A 31 35.06 -51.81 3.00
C HIS A 31 34.92 -51.61 4.52
N PHE A 32 34.32 -50.49 4.92
CA PHE A 32 33.94 -50.28 6.31
C PHE A 32 32.45 -50.57 6.48
N ASP A 33 32.09 -51.28 7.54
CA ASP A 33 30.68 -51.45 7.91
C ASP A 33 30.12 -50.21 8.64
N ALA A 34 28.86 -50.28 9.05
CA ALA A 34 28.19 -49.19 9.77
C ALA A 34 28.88 -48.84 11.09
N ASP A 35 29.42 -49.85 11.77
CA ASP A 35 30.12 -49.76 13.07
C ASP A 35 31.61 -49.40 12.94
N LYS A 36 32.06 -49.06 11.72
CA LYS A 36 33.44 -48.64 11.38
C LYS A 36 34.49 -49.75 11.49
N ASN A 37 34.10 -51.01 11.44
CA ASN A 37 35.03 -52.12 11.31
C ASN A 37 35.52 -52.24 9.85
N LEU A 38 36.81 -52.52 9.66
CA LEU A 38 37.35 -52.85 8.35
C LEU A 38 37.01 -54.30 7.99
N ILE A 39 36.10 -54.47 7.04
CA ILE A 39 35.76 -55.77 6.48
C ILE A 39 36.75 -56.09 5.36
N ILE A 40 37.43 -57.23 5.49
CA ILE A 40 38.37 -57.73 4.47
C ILE A 40 37.64 -58.48 3.36
N ALA A 41 38.21 -58.52 2.16
CA ALA A 41 37.70 -59.27 1.01
C ALA A 41 37.98 -60.79 1.12
N ALA A 42 37.68 -61.38 2.28
CA ALA A 42 37.80 -62.81 2.55
C ALA A 42 36.51 -63.54 2.20
N SER A 43 36.62 -64.75 1.65
CA SER A 43 35.47 -65.60 1.38
C SER A 43 35.10 -66.43 2.61
N PHE A 44 33.82 -66.79 2.71
CA PHE A 44 33.37 -67.88 3.55
C PHE A 44 32.45 -68.79 2.75
N ASP A 45 32.35 -70.04 3.20
CA ASP A 45 31.63 -71.08 2.49
C ASP A 45 30.45 -71.58 3.33
N ALA A 46 29.36 -71.98 2.67
CA ALA A 46 28.20 -72.62 3.29
C ALA A 46 27.67 -73.74 2.37
N ASN A 47 27.22 -74.84 2.96
CA ASN A 47 26.74 -75.99 2.19
C ASN A 47 25.23 -75.87 1.94
N LEU A 48 24.80 -76.24 0.73
CA LEU A 48 23.41 -76.56 0.46
C LEU A 48 23.04 -77.84 1.23
N SER A 49 21.83 -77.87 1.78
CA SER A 49 21.25 -79.05 2.41
C SER A 49 21.01 -80.18 1.40
N GLU A 50 20.62 -81.35 1.87
CA GLU A 50 20.15 -82.45 1.02
C GLU A 50 18.89 -82.08 0.21
N THR A 51 18.11 -81.12 0.70
CA THR A 51 16.97 -80.55 -0.03
C THR A 51 17.38 -79.48 -1.05
N GLY A 52 18.68 -79.17 -1.18
CA GLY A 52 19.21 -78.17 -2.10
C GLY A 52 18.93 -76.74 -1.67
N GLU A 53 18.81 -76.51 -0.36
CA GLU A 53 18.46 -75.22 0.22
C GLU A 53 19.56 -74.73 1.15
N LEU A 54 19.74 -73.41 1.20
CA LEU A 54 20.64 -72.74 2.12
C LEU A 54 19.98 -71.43 2.58
N THR A 55 20.17 -71.10 3.85
CA THR A 55 19.89 -69.77 4.37
C THR A 55 21.18 -69.20 4.95
N VAL A 56 21.56 -68.00 4.53
CA VAL A 56 22.79 -67.32 4.95
C VAL A 56 22.50 -65.88 5.31
N ASP A 57 23.17 -65.37 6.34
CA ASP A 57 23.10 -63.96 6.71
C ASP A 57 24.23 -63.21 6.02
N LEU A 58 23.89 -62.20 5.22
CA LEU A 58 24.84 -61.33 4.52
C LEU A 58 24.75 -59.90 5.01
N LEU A 59 25.87 -59.18 4.96
CA LEU A 59 25.86 -57.73 5.17
C LEU A 59 25.13 -57.06 4.01
N PRO A 60 24.21 -56.11 4.27
CA PRO A 60 23.65 -55.27 3.22
C PRO A 60 24.76 -54.56 2.45
N THR A 61 24.62 -54.55 1.12
CA THR A 61 25.59 -53.88 0.25
C THR A 61 25.45 -52.38 0.36
N THR A 62 26.55 -51.70 0.08
CA THR A 62 26.62 -50.24 -0.03
C THR A 62 27.36 -49.92 -1.32
N PRO A 63 27.45 -48.66 -1.77
CA PRO A 63 28.32 -48.32 -2.89
C PRO A 63 29.79 -48.74 -2.68
N ALA A 64 30.20 -49.03 -1.44
CA ALA A 64 31.54 -49.49 -1.09
C ALA A 64 31.81 -50.97 -1.41
N PHE A 65 30.83 -51.84 -1.65
CA PHE A 65 31.07 -53.24 -2.03
C PHE A 65 29.80 -53.95 -2.51
N VAL A 66 30.00 -55.03 -3.26
CA VAL A 66 28.95 -55.99 -3.63
C VAL A 66 29.42 -57.40 -3.28
N TRP A 67 28.49 -58.37 -3.26
CA TRP A 67 28.79 -59.77 -2.98
C TRP A 67 29.12 -60.53 -4.26
N GLN A 68 30.29 -61.15 -4.32
CA GLN A 68 30.56 -62.25 -5.22
C GLN A 68 30.00 -63.54 -4.60
N VAL A 69 29.12 -64.22 -5.33
CA VAL A 69 28.56 -65.51 -4.94
C VAL A 69 28.96 -66.54 -5.99
N VAL A 70 29.70 -67.55 -5.57
CA VAL A 70 30.05 -68.71 -6.41
C VAL A 70 29.11 -69.84 -6.04
N GLU A 71 28.18 -70.11 -6.93
CA GLU A 71 27.24 -71.23 -6.87
C GLU A 71 27.99 -72.54 -7.13
N LEU A 72 27.67 -73.60 -6.38
CA LEU A 72 28.27 -74.93 -6.54
C LEU A 72 29.80 -74.88 -6.70
N ALA A 73 30.46 -74.10 -5.84
CA ALA A 73 31.88 -73.87 -5.85
C ALA A 73 32.66 -75.19 -5.87
N ASP A 74 33.80 -75.17 -6.56
CA ASP A 74 34.70 -76.32 -6.74
C ASP A 74 34.08 -77.51 -7.51
N SER A 75 32.94 -77.28 -8.19
CA SER A 75 32.30 -78.24 -9.11
C SER A 75 32.36 -77.79 -10.58
N PRO A 76 32.16 -78.70 -11.56
CA PRO A 76 32.05 -78.33 -12.98
C PRO A 76 30.85 -77.43 -13.31
N GLN A 77 29.86 -77.34 -12.41
CA GLN A 77 28.66 -76.51 -12.58
C GLN A 77 28.83 -75.14 -11.91
N ALA A 78 30.03 -74.79 -11.45
CA ALA A 78 30.25 -73.55 -10.73
C ALA A 78 29.92 -72.32 -11.57
N TYR A 79 29.13 -71.41 -11.01
CA TYR A 79 28.75 -70.15 -11.66
C TYR A 79 28.94 -68.98 -10.70
N THR A 80 29.41 -67.84 -11.20
CA THR A 80 29.67 -66.66 -10.37
C THR A 80 28.67 -65.56 -10.68
N ARG A 81 27.94 -65.12 -9.67
CA ARG A 81 27.10 -63.91 -9.70
C ARG A 81 27.71 -62.82 -8.83
N TYR A 82 27.50 -61.58 -9.22
CA TYR A 82 27.80 -60.41 -8.41
C TYR A 82 26.47 -59.73 -8.09
N VAL A 83 26.14 -59.62 -6.81
CA VAL A 83 24.80 -59.24 -6.38
C VAL A 83 24.82 -58.13 -5.33
N GLU A 84 23.80 -57.29 -5.39
CA GLU A 84 23.43 -56.39 -4.29
C GLU A 84 22.57 -57.13 -3.27
N VAL A 85 22.88 -56.91 -2.00
CA VAL A 85 22.08 -57.41 -0.87
C VAL A 85 21.38 -56.21 -0.25
N PRO A 86 20.04 -56.13 -0.29
CA PRO A 86 19.32 -55.00 0.29
C PRO A 86 19.43 -55.02 1.82
N ASP A 87 19.26 -53.86 2.45
CA ASP A 87 19.07 -53.79 3.90
C ASP A 87 17.62 -54.15 4.24
N SER A 88 17.39 -55.43 4.53
CA SER A 88 16.07 -55.98 4.82
C SER A 88 16.04 -56.77 6.13
N GLN A 89 14.95 -56.58 6.87
CA GLN A 89 14.57 -57.39 8.04
C GLN A 89 13.76 -58.63 7.66
N ALA A 90 13.17 -58.65 6.46
CA ALA A 90 12.52 -59.82 5.90
C ALA A 90 13.52 -60.70 5.15
N ARG A 91 13.25 -62.02 5.11
CA ARG A 91 13.97 -62.96 4.25
C ARG A 91 13.85 -62.51 2.79
N VAL A 92 14.97 -62.55 2.07
CA VAL A 92 15.05 -62.23 0.63
C VAL A 92 15.46 -63.49 -0.13
N GLU A 93 14.79 -63.75 -1.25
CA GLU A 93 15.14 -64.88 -2.12
C GLU A 93 16.35 -64.53 -3.00
N TYR A 94 17.28 -65.47 -3.14
CA TYR A 94 18.52 -65.29 -3.91
C TYR A 94 18.27 -64.98 -5.40
N ALA A 95 17.15 -65.48 -5.93
CA ALA A 95 16.71 -65.21 -7.30
C ALA A 95 16.30 -63.74 -7.51
N ASP A 96 15.86 -63.05 -6.45
CA ASP A 96 15.39 -61.67 -6.49
C ASP A 96 16.51 -60.65 -6.26
N LEU A 97 17.73 -61.11 -5.95
CA LEU A 97 18.87 -60.22 -5.81
C LEU A 97 19.28 -59.62 -7.15
N VAL A 98 19.49 -58.30 -7.15
CA VAL A 98 19.93 -57.53 -8.31
C VAL A 98 21.34 -57.94 -8.69
N GLU A 99 21.51 -58.38 -9.94
CA GLU A 99 22.82 -58.73 -10.48
C GLU A 99 23.50 -57.49 -11.05
N VAL A 100 24.75 -57.26 -10.66
CA VAL A 100 25.54 -56.07 -11.00
C VAL A 100 26.78 -56.43 -11.81
N ASP A 101 27.32 -55.44 -12.52
CA ASP A 101 28.66 -55.53 -13.08
C ASP A 101 29.71 -55.39 -11.97
N ALA A 102 30.70 -56.30 -11.95
CA ALA A 102 31.69 -56.38 -10.88
C ALA A 102 32.69 -55.22 -10.87
N ALA A 103 32.85 -54.50 -11.98
CA ALA A 103 33.79 -53.39 -12.08
C ALA A 103 33.14 -52.05 -11.72
N THR A 104 31.87 -51.87 -12.10
CA THR A 104 31.13 -50.60 -11.97
C THR A 104 30.14 -50.60 -10.81
N PHE A 105 29.74 -51.78 -10.31
CA PHE A 105 28.65 -51.97 -9.34
C PHE A 105 27.32 -51.40 -9.82
N VAL A 106 27.15 -51.26 -11.14
CA VAL A 106 25.88 -50.86 -11.74
C VAL A 106 25.07 -52.13 -12.02
N PRO A 107 23.77 -52.15 -11.71
CA PRO A 107 22.86 -53.23 -12.11
C PRO A 107 23.01 -53.57 -13.60
N LYS A 108 23.07 -54.86 -13.93
CA LYS A 108 23.29 -55.31 -15.31
C LYS A 108 22.16 -54.88 -16.25
N ASP A 109 20.94 -54.80 -15.74
CA ASP A 109 19.77 -54.25 -16.45
C ASP A 109 19.86 -52.73 -16.70
N MET A 110 20.72 -52.02 -15.96
CA MET A 110 21.06 -50.61 -16.18
C MET A 110 22.34 -50.42 -17.02
N THR A 111 22.97 -51.49 -17.52
CA THR A 111 24.18 -51.39 -18.35
C THR A 111 23.86 -50.68 -19.66
N GLY A 112 24.53 -49.55 -19.92
CA GLY A 112 24.26 -48.67 -21.06
C GLY A 112 23.30 -47.51 -20.74
N SER A 113 22.72 -47.48 -19.55
CA SER A 113 21.95 -46.34 -19.06
C SER A 113 22.91 -45.20 -18.69
N GLN A 114 22.68 -43.99 -19.21
CA GLN A 114 23.50 -42.82 -18.89
C GLN A 114 23.08 -42.23 -17.55
N LEU A 115 24.03 -41.59 -16.84
CA LEU A 115 23.72 -40.80 -15.65
C LEU A 115 22.65 -39.76 -15.98
N LEU A 116 21.56 -39.75 -15.20
CA LEU A 116 20.55 -38.70 -15.28
C LEU A 116 21.19 -37.35 -14.97
N LYS A 117 21.34 -36.52 -16.00
CA LYS A 117 21.78 -35.14 -15.84
C LYS A 117 20.59 -34.31 -15.39
N VAL A 118 20.74 -33.60 -14.28
CA VAL A 118 19.67 -32.77 -13.71
C VAL A 118 20.14 -31.33 -13.61
N ARG A 119 19.27 -30.40 -14.01
CA ARG A 119 19.44 -28.96 -13.81
C ARG A 119 18.24 -28.40 -13.07
N ARG A 120 18.47 -27.33 -12.29
CA ARG A 120 17.40 -26.55 -11.66
C ARG A 120 17.33 -25.17 -12.31
N ALA A 121 16.12 -24.73 -12.60
CA ALA A 121 15.80 -23.38 -13.03
C ALA A 121 15.04 -22.64 -11.92
N SER A 122 15.22 -21.33 -11.87
CA SER A 122 14.59 -20.46 -10.87
C SER A 122 13.18 -20.04 -11.29
N THR A 123 12.87 -20.11 -12.59
CA THR A 123 11.58 -19.74 -13.18
C THR A 123 11.19 -20.71 -14.30
N GLN A 124 9.91 -20.72 -14.69
CA GLN A 124 9.44 -21.52 -15.82
C GLN A 124 10.12 -21.12 -17.14
N SER A 125 10.26 -19.83 -17.43
CA SER A 125 10.87 -19.36 -18.69
C SER A 125 12.36 -19.77 -18.81
N GLU A 126 13.09 -19.73 -17.70
CA GLU A 126 14.46 -20.25 -17.64
C GLU A 126 14.48 -21.78 -17.83
N ALA A 127 13.50 -22.49 -17.26
CA ALA A 127 13.38 -23.94 -17.42
C ALA A 127 13.16 -24.32 -18.89
N GLU A 128 12.29 -23.61 -19.60
CA GLU A 128 12.01 -23.81 -21.02
C GLU A 128 13.25 -23.56 -21.88
N THR A 129 13.99 -22.48 -21.59
CA THR A 129 15.25 -22.16 -22.29
C THR A 129 16.30 -23.25 -22.07
N LEU A 130 16.48 -23.71 -20.83
CA LEU A 130 17.42 -24.78 -20.51
C LEU A 130 17.00 -26.12 -21.10
N SER A 131 15.70 -26.43 -21.13
CA SER A 131 15.18 -27.66 -21.73
C SER A 131 15.44 -27.71 -23.23
N ALA A 132 15.24 -26.58 -23.93
CA ALA A 132 15.56 -26.48 -25.36
C ALA A 132 17.07 -26.60 -25.64
N GLN A 133 17.91 -26.07 -24.76
CA GLN A 133 19.37 -26.10 -24.91
C GLN A 133 19.97 -27.48 -24.58
N TYR A 134 19.36 -28.22 -23.66
CA TYR A 134 19.88 -29.50 -23.15
C TYR A 134 18.80 -30.60 -23.21
N PRO A 135 18.48 -31.14 -24.40
CA PRO A 135 17.41 -32.13 -24.57
C PRO A 135 17.69 -33.48 -23.88
N ASP A 136 18.93 -33.74 -23.44
CA ASP A 136 19.36 -34.93 -22.69
C ASP A 136 19.37 -34.69 -21.16
N VAL A 137 18.82 -33.58 -20.67
CA VAL A 137 18.87 -33.16 -19.26
C VAL A 137 17.46 -32.91 -18.73
N LEU A 138 17.17 -33.44 -17.54
CA LEU A 138 15.94 -33.12 -16.81
C LEU A 138 16.07 -31.75 -16.12
N VAL A 139 15.17 -30.83 -16.44
CA VAL A 139 15.14 -29.48 -15.86
C VAL A 139 13.96 -29.37 -14.88
N PHE A 140 14.26 -29.10 -13.61
CA PHE A 140 13.26 -28.87 -12.56
C PHE A 140 13.16 -27.38 -12.24
N PHE A 141 11.95 -26.87 -11.99
CA PHE A 141 11.75 -25.54 -11.45
C PHE A 141 10.72 -25.57 -10.31
N ASN A 142 10.77 -24.58 -9.42
CA ASN A 142 9.84 -24.48 -8.30
C ASN A 142 8.63 -23.63 -8.70
N GLU A 143 7.50 -24.30 -8.95
CA GLU A 143 6.24 -23.65 -9.29
C GLU A 143 5.69 -22.82 -8.12
N THR A 144 5.79 -23.32 -6.88
CA THR A 144 5.26 -22.65 -5.68
C THR A 144 5.83 -21.25 -5.47
N ALA A 145 7.14 -21.07 -5.66
CA ALA A 145 7.80 -19.77 -5.57
C ALA A 145 7.33 -18.80 -6.67
N SER A 146 6.99 -19.33 -7.84
CA SER A 146 6.47 -18.55 -8.97
C SER A 146 5.02 -18.11 -8.70
N VAL A 147 4.18 -19.00 -8.19
CA VAL A 147 2.79 -18.71 -7.80
C VAL A 147 2.74 -17.70 -6.65
N ALA A 148 3.60 -17.84 -5.63
CA ALA A 148 3.67 -16.88 -4.52
C ALA A 148 4.07 -15.46 -4.97
N LYS A 149 5.04 -15.34 -5.89
CA LYS A 149 5.41 -14.05 -6.48
C LYS A 149 4.27 -13.46 -7.32
N ALA A 150 3.59 -14.28 -8.13
CA ALA A 150 2.46 -13.83 -8.92
C ALA A 150 1.30 -13.32 -8.04
N ALA A 151 0.97 -14.04 -6.95
CA ALA A 151 -0.03 -13.62 -5.99
C ALA A 151 0.33 -12.29 -5.29
N ALA A 152 1.59 -12.11 -4.89
CA ALA A 152 2.05 -10.86 -4.29
C ALA A 152 1.97 -9.66 -5.26
N ILE A 153 2.32 -9.86 -6.53
CA ILE A 153 2.18 -8.84 -7.58
C ILE A 153 0.72 -8.50 -7.80
N MET A 154 -0.17 -9.50 -7.85
CA MET A 154 -1.60 -9.30 -8.07
C MET A 154 -2.24 -8.51 -6.92
N SER A 155 -1.89 -8.85 -5.67
CA SER A 155 -2.32 -8.08 -4.49
C SER A 155 -1.84 -6.62 -4.53
N THR A 156 -0.61 -6.38 -5.00
CA THR A 156 -0.09 -5.02 -5.19
C THR A 156 -0.87 -4.25 -6.25
N LEU A 157 -1.23 -4.89 -7.37
CA LEU A 157 -2.04 -4.29 -8.43
C LEU A 157 -3.46 -3.97 -7.96
N GLU A 158 -4.08 -4.84 -7.15
CA GLU A 158 -5.38 -4.59 -6.54
C GLU A 158 -5.32 -3.36 -5.60
N SER A 159 -4.27 -3.23 -4.79
CA SER A 159 -4.04 -2.06 -3.93
C SER A 159 -3.91 -0.77 -4.74
N ILE A 160 -3.07 -0.77 -5.78
CA ILE A 160 -2.90 0.39 -6.67
C ILE A 160 -4.22 0.78 -7.32
N THR A 161 -5.02 -0.21 -7.73
CA THR A 161 -6.33 0.04 -8.34
C THR A 161 -7.31 0.67 -7.33
N ALA A 162 -7.32 0.20 -6.09
CA ALA A 162 -8.15 0.76 -5.02
C ALA A 162 -7.73 2.20 -4.65
N GLU A 163 -6.42 2.46 -4.56
CA GLU A 163 -5.87 3.81 -4.34
C GLU A 163 -6.24 4.76 -5.48
N ALA A 164 -6.12 4.30 -6.73
CA ALA A 164 -6.50 5.09 -7.90
C ALA A 164 -7.99 5.45 -7.89
N GLN A 165 -8.88 4.50 -7.54
CA GLN A 165 -10.31 4.76 -7.39
C GLN A 165 -10.61 5.78 -6.28
N THR A 166 -9.92 5.65 -5.14
CA THR A 166 -10.05 6.59 -4.01
C THR A 166 -9.60 8.00 -4.39
N ASN A 167 -8.44 8.13 -5.04
CA ASN A 167 -7.92 9.41 -5.51
C ASN A 167 -8.83 10.04 -6.58
N ALA A 168 -9.39 9.23 -7.48
CA ALA A 168 -10.36 9.71 -8.46
C ALA A 168 -11.65 10.25 -7.80
N ALA A 169 -12.14 9.56 -6.77
CA ALA A 169 -13.30 10.03 -5.99
C ALA A 169 -12.99 11.34 -5.24
N LEU A 170 -11.82 11.43 -4.61
CA LEU A 170 -11.36 12.64 -3.93
C LEU A 170 -11.25 13.83 -4.90
N ALA A 171 -10.64 13.61 -6.07
CA ALA A 171 -10.51 14.62 -7.12
C ALA A 171 -11.88 15.10 -7.61
N LYS A 172 -12.84 14.18 -7.81
CA LYS A 172 -14.22 14.52 -8.18
C LYS A 172 -14.91 15.38 -7.12
N ASN A 173 -14.75 15.04 -5.84
CA ASN A 173 -15.31 15.81 -4.73
C ASN A 173 -14.68 17.21 -4.63
N ALA A 174 -13.37 17.31 -4.83
CA ALA A 174 -12.67 18.59 -4.86
C ALA A 174 -13.16 19.47 -6.03
N MET A 175 -13.36 18.90 -7.22
CA MET A 175 -13.93 19.62 -8.37
C MET A 175 -15.35 20.11 -8.11
N LEU A 176 -16.21 19.28 -7.51
CA LEU A 176 -17.58 19.68 -7.13
C LEU A 176 -17.58 20.84 -6.13
N SER A 177 -16.70 20.78 -5.12
CA SER A 177 -16.52 21.85 -4.13
C SER A 177 -16.03 23.15 -4.77
N ALA A 178 -15.01 23.07 -5.63
CA ALA A 178 -14.48 24.22 -6.35
C ALA A 178 -15.54 24.87 -7.26
N ARG A 179 -16.35 24.06 -7.94
CA ARG A 179 -17.47 24.56 -8.76
C ARG A 179 -18.52 25.28 -7.92
N SER A 180 -18.93 24.69 -6.80
CA SER A 180 -19.86 25.34 -5.88
C SER A 180 -19.32 26.67 -5.35
N SER A 181 -18.01 26.74 -5.07
CA SER A 181 -17.38 28.00 -4.65
C SER A 181 -17.36 29.05 -5.77
N ALA A 182 -17.13 28.63 -7.01
CA ALA A 182 -17.18 29.52 -8.18
C ALA A 182 -18.62 30.05 -8.44
N ASP A 183 -19.63 29.19 -8.29
CA ASP A 183 -21.04 29.58 -8.41
C ASP A 183 -21.42 30.60 -7.33
N SER A 184 -21.01 30.37 -6.07
CA SER A 184 -21.20 31.31 -4.96
C SER A 184 -20.48 32.64 -5.16
N ALA A 185 -19.25 32.62 -5.69
CA ALA A 185 -18.51 33.83 -6.02
C ALA A 185 -19.21 34.65 -7.12
N THR A 186 -19.76 33.97 -8.13
CA THR A 186 -20.54 34.60 -9.21
C THR A 186 -21.81 35.25 -8.68
N ALA A 187 -22.54 34.57 -7.78
CA ALA A 187 -23.71 35.14 -7.12
C ALA A 187 -23.35 36.40 -6.31
N THR A 188 -22.26 36.33 -5.53
CA THR A 188 -21.77 37.47 -4.73
C THR A 188 -21.38 38.66 -5.62
N GLN A 189 -20.77 38.40 -6.79
CA GLN A 189 -20.45 39.46 -7.75
C GLN A 189 -21.71 40.12 -8.31
N SER A 190 -22.75 39.34 -8.64
CA SER A 190 -24.03 39.89 -9.09
C SER A 190 -24.67 40.78 -8.02
N ASP A 191 -24.64 40.36 -6.75
CA ASP A 191 -25.17 41.15 -5.64
C ASP A 191 -24.40 42.48 -5.46
N LEU A 192 -23.07 42.43 -5.62
CA LEU A 192 -22.21 43.63 -5.59
C LEU A 192 -22.51 44.60 -6.74
N ASP A 193 -22.74 44.10 -7.95
CA ASP A 193 -23.07 44.93 -9.11
C ASP A 193 -24.42 45.65 -8.93
N VAL A 194 -25.42 44.94 -8.38
CA VAL A 194 -26.73 45.54 -8.02
C VAL A 194 -26.56 46.59 -6.93
N LEU A 195 -25.79 46.30 -5.87
CA LEU A 195 -25.54 47.27 -4.80
C LEU A 195 -24.82 48.52 -5.33
N ALA A 196 -23.82 48.36 -6.19
CA ALA A 196 -23.09 49.46 -6.81
C ALA A 196 -24.02 50.33 -7.67
N SER A 197 -24.91 49.71 -8.46
CA SER A 197 -25.93 50.42 -9.25
C SER A 197 -26.88 51.22 -8.36
N ASN A 198 -27.39 50.60 -7.28
CA ASN A 198 -28.27 51.26 -6.31
C ASN A 198 -27.57 52.44 -5.62
N ALA A 199 -26.31 52.27 -5.22
CA ALA A 199 -25.51 53.34 -4.62
C ALA A 199 -25.28 54.50 -5.59
N SER A 200 -25.04 54.22 -6.87
CA SER A 200 -24.91 55.25 -7.91
C SER A 200 -26.20 56.03 -8.12
N MET A 201 -27.36 55.35 -8.18
CA MET A 201 -28.66 56.02 -8.27
C MET A 201 -28.96 56.89 -7.04
N ALA A 202 -28.66 56.38 -5.85
CA ALA A 202 -28.84 57.14 -4.61
C ALA A 202 -27.94 58.39 -4.59
N ALA A 203 -26.67 58.27 -4.99
CA ALA A 203 -25.75 59.39 -5.08
C ALA A 203 -26.24 60.46 -6.09
N ALA A 204 -26.77 60.06 -7.24
CA ALA A 204 -27.35 60.97 -8.22
C ALA A 204 -28.60 61.69 -7.68
N SER A 205 -29.46 60.98 -6.95
CA SER A 205 -30.63 61.58 -6.29
C SER A 205 -30.20 62.63 -5.26
N VAL A 206 -29.25 62.30 -4.38
CA VAL A 206 -28.73 63.22 -3.37
C VAL A 206 -28.10 64.47 -4.00
N ALA A 207 -27.40 64.31 -5.13
CA ALA A 207 -26.84 65.44 -5.86
C ALA A 207 -27.93 66.37 -6.43
N ASN A 208 -29.00 65.82 -7.00
CA ASN A 208 -30.15 66.60 -7.49
C ASN A 208 -30.88 67.32 -6.35
N ASP A 209 -31.12 66.63 -5.23
CA ASP A 209 -31.73 67.22 -4.04
C ASP A 209 -30.86 68.36 -3.49
N SER A 210 -29.54 68.16 -3.46
CA SER A 210 -28.58 69.18 -3.02
C SER A 210 -28.60 70.42 -3.92
N GLN A 211 -28.69 70.24 -5.25
CA GLN A 211 -28.83 71.35 -6.19
C GLN A 211 -30.14 72.10 -5.97
N THR A 212 -31.25 71.37 -5.78
CA THR A 212 -32.57 71.95 -5.50
C THR A 212 -32.55 72.78 -4.22
N VAL A 213 -31.89 72.29 -3.17
CA VAL A 213 -31.70 73.01 -1.91
C VAL A 213 -30.85 74.26 -2.12
N ALA A 214 -29.76 74.18 -2.89
CA ALA A 214 -28.91 75.33 -3.19
C ALA A 214 -29.66 76.43 -3.97
N ASP A 215 -30.43 76.04 -4.99
CA ASP A 215 -31.27 76.96 -5.77
C ASP A 215 -32.33 77.61 -4.87
N THR A 216 -32.99 76.81 -4.02
CA THR A 216 -33.97 77.31 -3.05
C THR A 216 -33.34 78.30 -2.07
N ALA A 217 -32.15 77.99 -1.54
CA ALA A 217 -31.41 78.87 -0.64
C ALA A 217 -31.06 80.20 -1.33
N SER A 218 -30.63 80.17 -2.60
CA SER A 218 -30.36 81.38 -3.38
C SER A 218 -31.61 82.25 -3.57
N ILE A 219 -32.75 81.64 -3.89
CA ILE A 219 -34.04 82.34 -4.01
C ILE A 219 -34.45 82.97 -2.67
N VAL A 220 -34.31 82.23 -1.56
CA VAL A 220 -34.61 82.74 -0.22
C VAL A 220 -33.71 83.92 0.13
N ALA A 221 -32.41 83.84 -0.17
CA ALA A 221 -31.48 84.95 0.06
C ALA A 221 -31.88 86.20 -0.73
N ALA A 222 -32.17 86.08 -2.02
CA ALA A 222 -32.60 87.21 -2.86
C ALA A 222 -33.94 87.83 -2.41
N LYS A 223 -34.92 87.01 -2.02
CA LYS A 223 -36.18 87.48 -1.43
C LYS A 223 -35.96 88.15 -0.07
N GLY A 224 -35.03 87.62 0.73
CA GLY A 224 -34.61 88.21 2.00
C GLY A 224 -34.05 89.60 1.81
N GLU A 225 -33.10 89.79 0.88
CA GLU A 225 -32.55 91.11 0.53
C GLU A 225 -33.64 92.09 0.09
N THR A 226 -34.57 91.63 -0.75
CA THR A 226 -35.71 92.45 -1.22
C THR A 226 -36.62 92.86 -0.06
N ALA A 227 -36.94 91.93 0.84
CA ALA A 227 -37.77 92.19 2.01
C ALA A 227 -37.10 93.17 2.97
N ILE A 228 -35.79 93.01 3.22
CA ILE A 228 -35.00 93.94 4.05
C ILE A 228 -35.02 95.35 3.42
N ALA A 229 -34.81 95.47 2.11
CA ALA A 229 -34.87 96.76 1.42
C ALA A 229 -36.27 97.41 1.51
N ALA A 230 -37.34 96.62 1.39
CA ALA A 230 -38.71 97.11 1.53
C ALA A 230 -39.02 97.57 2.97
N ILE A 231 -38.53 96.83 3.97
CA ILE A 231 -38.62 97.22 5.39
C ILE A 231 -37.85 98.53 5.60
N ASP A 232 -36.60 98.63 5.14
CA ASP A 232 -35.76 99.83 5.28
C ASP A 232 -36.40 101.05 4.60
N SER A 233 -36.98 100.89 3.41
CA SER A 233 -37.77 101.93 2.75
C SER A 233 -38.98 102.36 3.57
N THR A 234 -39.70 101.41 4.17
CA THR A 234 -40.88 101.70 5.00
C THR A 234 -40.48 102.42 6.28
N VAL A 235 -39.41 101.98 6.95
CA VAL A 235 -38.84 102.61 8.14
C VAL A 235 -38.41 104.05 7.82
N ARG A 236 -37.73 104.27 6.69
CA ARG A 236 -37.34 105.60 6.23
C ARG A 236 -38.57 106.50 5.99
N ALA A 237 -39.60 105.99 5.31
CA ALA A 237 -40.84 106.74 5.11
C ALA A 237 -41.56 107.09 6.43
N VAL A 238 -41.55 106.19 7.42
CA VAL A 238 -42.08 106.47 8.76
C VAL A 238 -41.25 107.54 9.46
N LYS A 239 -39.92 107.47 9.36
CA LYS A 239 -39.00 108.47 9.92
C LYS A 239 -39.24 109.85 9.32
N ASP A 240 -39.29 109.95 7.98
CA ASP A 240 -39.55 111.21 7.27
C ASP A 240 -40.90 111.81 7.67
N LYS A 241 -41.93 110.96 7.86
CA LYS A 241 -43.25 111.39 8.33
C LYS A 241 -43.26 111.85 9.79
N ALA A 242 -42.45 111.24 10.65
CA ALA A 242 -42.26 111.67 12.03
C ALA A 242 -41.48 113.00 12.14
N GLU A 243 -40.47 113.21 11.28
CA GLU A 243 -39.75 114.50 11.18
C GLU A 243 -40.67 115.61 10.64
N ALA A 244 -41.53 115.31 9.66
CA ALA A 244 -42.57 116.23 9.18
C ALA A 244 -43.63 116.56 10.24
N ALA A 245 -43.98 115.60 11.11
CA ALA A 245 -44.86 115.84 12.25
C ALA A 245 -44.20 116.69 13.35
N THR A 246 -42.88 116.63 13.49
CA THR A 246 -42.10 117.45 14.44
C THR A 246 -41.97 118.92 13.97
N THR A 247 -42.15 119.21 12.67
CA THR A 247 -42.07 120.57 12.12
C THR A 247 -43.38 121.37 12.24
N VAL A 248 -44.48 120.74 12.68
CA VAL A 248 -45.81 121.37 12.82
C VAL A 248 -46.32 121.16 14.25
N LEU A 249 -46.08 122.18 15.11
CA LEU A 249 -46.67 122.46 16.45
C LEU A 249 -45.91 121.96 17.71
N PRO A 250 -46.05 122.66 18.86
CA PRO A 250 -44.96 123.38 19.54
C PRO A 250 -44.39 122.69 20.80
N SER A 251 -43.29 123.28 21.28
CA SER A 251 -42.61 123.07 22.56
C SER A 251 -43.54 123.02 23.79
N THR A 252 -43.41 121.96 24.62
CA THR A 252 -43.47 122.02 26.10
C THR A 252 -42.90 120.75 26.77
N GLY A 253 -41.95 120.91 27.71
CA GLY A 253 -42.10 120.42 29.10
C GLY A 253 -41.62 119.02 29.54
N THR A 254 -40.40 118.97 30.11
CA THR A 254 -39.99 118.45 31.45
C THR A 254 -40.32 117.02 31.99
N THR A 255 -39.23 116.29 32.33
CA THR A 255 -38.88 115.44 33.51
C THR A 255 -39.52 114.07 33.90
N GLU A 256 -38.58 113.14 34.19
CA GLU A 256 -38.45 112.17 35.32
C GLU A 256 -39.08 110.74 35.34
N GLY A 257 -38.26 109.77 35.84
CA GLY A 257 -38.63 108.43 36.37
C GLY A 257 -38.03 107.22 35.61
N THR A 258 -36.83 106.66 35.93
CA THR A 258 -36.52 105.49 36.83
C THR A 258 -37.60 104.38 36.82
N THR A 259 -37.37 103.07 36.61
CA THR A 259 -36.57 102.01 37.31
C THR A 259 -36.67 100.71 36.44
N ASP A 260 -35.63 99.86 36.31
CA ASP A 260 -35.42 98.55 37.01
C ASP A 260 -36.58 97.52 36.81
N THR A 261 -36.45 96.21 36.52
CA THR A 261 -35.52 95.14 36.95
C THR A 261 -35.78 93.84 36.12
N GLY A 262 -34.84 92.88 36.16
CA GLY A 262 -35.08 91.42 36.02
C GLY A 262 -34.50 90.79 34.73
N THR A 263 -33.38 90.06 34.68
CA THR A 263 -32.76 89.01 35.54
C THR A 263 -33.61 87.75 35.68
N THR A 264 -33.14 86.64 35.08
CA THR A 264 -32.93 85.29 35.68
C THR A 264 -32.48 84.34 34.55
N GLU A 265 -31.27 83.78 34.59
CA GLU A 265 -30.85 82.54 35.31
C GLU A 265 -31.44 81.28 34.64
N GLU A 266 -30.80 80.11 34.53
CA GLU A 266 -29.64 79.47 35.15
C GLU A 266 -29.39 78.18 34.32
N THR A 267 -28.16 77.83 33.93
CA THR A 267 -27.26 76.78 34.49
C THR A 267 -27.76 75.32 34.46
N THR A 268 -26.79 74.40 34.29
CA THR A 268 -26.53 73.11 35.01
C THR A 268 -25.71 72.20 34.06
N GLU A 269 -24.37 72.07 34.22
CA GLU A 269 -23.60 71.02 34.96
C GLU A 269 -23.82 69.57 34.44
N GLU A 270 -22.83 68.94 33.77
CA GLU A 270 -21.76 68.02 34.29
C GLU A 270 -22.27 66.58 34.61
N PRO A 271 -21.46 65.55 34.97
CA PRO A 271 -20.21 64.97 34.44
C PRO A 271 -20.35 63.43 34.19
N GLY A 272 -19.25 62.70 33.93
CA GLY A 272 -19.14 61.32 34.45
C GLY A 272 -18.59 60.21 33.54
N LYS A 273 -17.43 59.68 33.95
CA LYS A 273 -16.84 58.37 33.60
C LYS A 273 -17.76 57.18 33.98
N ASP A 274 -17.70 56.11 33.20
CA ASP A 274 -17.44 54.74 33.73
C ASP A 274 -16.90 53.84 32.58
N SER A 275 -15.65 53.37 32.56
CA SER A 275 -15.01 52.23 33.27
C SER A 275 -15.53 50.82 32.91
N THR A 276 -14.92 50.21 31.87
CA THR A 276 -14.36 48.83 31.80
C THR A 276 -15.22 47.56 32.09
N PRO A 277 -14.72 46.32 31.88
CA PRO A 277 -13.97 45.72 30.76
C PRO A 277 -14.56 44.35 30.32
N ALA A 278 -14.22 43.84 29.12
CA ALA A 278 -14.20 42.40 28.89
C ALA A 278 -13.00 41.99 28.05
N LYS A 279 -12.21 41.10 28.66
CA LYS A 279 -10.92 40.55 28.26
C LYS A 279 -11.13 39.20 27.57
N ALA A 280 -10.11 38.78 26.80
CA ALA A 280 -9.80 37.43 26.31
C ALA A 280 -10.14 37.18 24.83
N LYS A 281 -9.30 36.55 24.01
CA LYS A 281 -7.95 35.99 24.20
C LYS A 281 -7.34 35.81 22.80
N LYS A 282 -6.11 36.27 22.63
CA LYS A 282 -5.21 35.91 21.52
C LYS A 282 -4.71 34.48 21.78
N ALA A 283 -4.92 33.56 20.84
CA ALA A 283 -4.25 32.27 20.80
C ALA A 283 -3.51 32.18 19.47
N THR A 284 -2.19 32.29 19.56
CA THR A 284 -1.22 32.13 18.50
C THR A 284 -1.05 30.65 18.16
N VAL A 285 -0.93 30.42 16.86
CA VAL A 285 -0.61 29.16 16.17
C VAL A 285 0.66 28.53 16.75
N LYS A 286 0.63 27.20 16.89
CA LYS A 286 1.83 26.36 16.96
C LYS A 286 1.68 25.26 15.91
N GLU A 287 2.69 25.19 15.05
CA GLU A 287 2.88 24.21 13.98
C GLU A 287 2.85 22.77 14.50
N ALA A 288 2.31 21.89 13.65
CA ALA A 288 2.72 20.49 13.48
C ALA A 288 2.68 20.19 11.98
#